data_AF-Q4UA68-F1
#
_entry.id   AF-Q4UA68-F1
#
_cell.length_a   1.000
_cell.length_b   1.000
_cell.length_c   1.000
_cell.angle_alpha   90.00
_cell.angle_beta   90.00
_cell.angle_gamma   90.00
#
_symmetry.space_group_name_H-M   'P 1'
#
loop_
_entity.id
_entity.type
_entity.pdbx_description
1 polymer ?
#
loop_
_entity_poly.entity_id
_entity_poly.type
_entity_poly.pdbx_seq_one_letter_code
_entity_poly.pdbx_strand_id
1 'polypeptide(L)'
;MSKGLRSKTLRRYRTAKRQVVEGVKYYPSVVESYKKIRLIQQGKYVQPVRKPNKFLYPEDENAVFPQSIPKMPLDLRSENVPLAGLAGPRGRRKFEPGELEDSGMSLKMDKKTMLASGPLMDLDNQNLDIQSTAREGHFKSGKAKKYASNKLNSINKLKKSKKS
;
A
#
# COMPACT_ATOMS: atom_id res chain seq x y z
N MET A 1 8.27 12.90 -35.94
CA MET A 1 6.93 12.24 -35.89
C MET A 1 6.69 11.63 -34.52
N SER A 2 5.77 12.19 -33.73
CA SER A 2 5.35 11.55 -32.47
C SER A 2 4.38 10.40 -32.74
N LYS A 3 4.39 9.37 -31.88
CA LYS A 3 3.43 8.26 -31.96
C LYS A 3 2.10 8.70 -31.34
N GLY A 4 0.98 8.31 -31.94
CA GLY A 4 -0.36 8.61 -31.40
C GLY A 4 -0.66 7.88 -30.09
N LEU A 5 -1.59 8.44 -29.30
CA LEU A 5 -2.03 7.90 -28.00
C LEU A 5 -2.54 6.45 -28.10
N ARG A 6 -3.14 6.06 -29.23
CA ARG A 6 -3.68 4.72 -29.47
C ARG A 6 -2.68 3.75 -30.11
N SER A 7 -1.43 4.17 -30.30
CA SER A 7 -0.40 3.30 -30.87
C SER A 7 -0.21 2.04 -30.02
N LYS A 8 -0.11 0.89 -30.71
CA LYS A 8 0.01 -0.43 -30.06
C LYS A 8 1.26 -0.50 -29.18
N THR A 9 2.39 0.02 -29.67
CA THR A 9 3.65 0.09 -28.94
C THR A 9 3.54 0.91 -27.64
N LEU A 10 3.00 2.14 -27.67
CA LEU A 10 2.82 2.93 -26.45
C LEU A 10 1.79 2.31 -25.48
N ARG A 11 0.79 1.59 -26.01
CA ARG A 11 -0.14 0.84 -25.16
C ARG A 11 0.59 -0.27 -24.39
N ARG A 12 1.52 -0.99 -25.02
CA ARG A 12 2.33 -2.04 -24.39
C ARG A 12 3.28 -1.49 -23.32
N TYR A 13 3.98 -0.39 -23.61
CA TYR A 13 4.81 0.26 -22.59
C TYR A 13 3.98 0.74 -21.39
N ARG A 14 2.76 1.24 -21.62
CA ARG A 14 1.86 1.62 -20.53
C ARG A 14 1.38 0.43 -19.70
N THR A 15 1.12 -0.71 -20.31
CA THR A 15 0.73 -1.92 -19.54
C THR A 15 1.89 -2.43 -18.68
N ALA A 16 3.11 -2.45 -19.22
CA ALA A 16 4.30 -2.82 -18.44
C ALA A 16 4.52 -1.87 -17.24
N LYS A 17 4.39 -0.56 -17.44
CA LYS A 17 4.49 0.44 -16.35
C LYS A 17 3.38 0.28 -15.30
N ARG A 18 2.16 -0.09 -15.72
CA ARG A 18 1.04 -0.31 -14.78
C ARG A 18 1.34 -1.46 -13.82
N GLN A 19 1.89 -2.57 -14.31
CA GLN A 19 2.25 -3.70 -13.46
C GLN A 19 3.27 -3.30 -12.38
N VAL A 20 4.27 -2.49 -12.75
CA VAL A 20 5.24 -1.93 -11.78
C VAL A 20 4.54 -1.04 -10.75
N VAL A 21 3.72 -0.09 -11.19
CA VAL A 21 3.00 0.81 -10.27
C VAL A 21 2.05 0.04 -9.35
N GLU A 22 1.39 -0.98 -9.88
CA GLU A 22 0.45 -1.83 -9.16
C GLU A 22 1.16 -2.59 -8.03
N GLY A 23 2.27 -3.26 -8.34
CA GLY A 23 3.06 -3.99 -7.32
C GLY A 23 3.71 -3.07 -6.28
N VAL A 24 4.24 -1.91 -6.69
CA VAL A 24 5.03 -1.05 -5.78
C VAL A 24 4.17 -0.13 -4.93
N LYS A 25 3.11 0.44 -5.51
CA LYS A 25 2.32 1.49 -4.85
C LYS A 25 0.94 1.01 -4.44
N TYR A 26 0.22 0.35 -5.36
CA TYR A 26 -1.17 0.00 -5.14
C TYR A 26 -1.30 -1.15 -4.15
N TYR A 27 -0.56 -2.24 -4.39
CA TYR A 27 -0.67 -3.46 -3.60
C TYR A 27 -0.38 -3.24 -2.11
N PRO A 28 0.73 -2.58 -1.69
CA PRO A 28 0.97 -2.30 -0.28
C PRO A 28 -0.13 -1.45 0.35
N SER A 29 -0.67 -0.47 -0.40
CA SER A 29 -1.77 0.38 0.08
C SER A 29 -3.06 -0.41 0.29
N VAL A 30 -3.35 -1.39 -0.57
CA VAL A 30 -4.51 -2.29 -0.43
C VAL A 30 -4.33 -3.19 0.79
N VAL A 31 -3.15 -3.79 0.95
CA VAL A 31 -2.80 -4.64 2.10
C VAL A 31 -2.95 -3.87 3.42
N GLU A 32 -2.42 -2.65 3.51
CA GLU A 32 -2.58 -1.80 4.69
C GLU A 32 -4.06 -1.51 4.98
N SER A 33 -4.85 -1.24 3.94
CA SER A 33 -6.27 -0.92 4.08
C SER A 33 -7.08 -2.13 4.53
N TYR A 34 -6.80 -3.31 3.97
CA TYR A 34 -7.41 -4.58 4.35
C TYR A 34 -7.17 -4.86 5.83
N LYS A 35 -5.92 -4.78 6.27
CA LYS A 35 -5.58 -5.04 7.67
C LYS A 35 -6.23 -4.05 8.64
N LYS A 36 -6.35 -2.76 8.27
CA LYS A 36 -7.10 -1.76 9.06
C LYS A 36 -8.58 -2.14 9.18
N ILE A 37 -9.22 -2.56 8.10
CA ILE A 37 -10.62 -3.01 8.10
C ILE A 37 -10.79 -4.22 9.02
N ARG A 38 -9.85 -5.17 8.98
CA ARG A 38 -9.88 -6.37 9.82
C ARG A 38 -9.75 -6.06 11.32
N LEU A 39 -8.85 -5.15 11.70
CA LEU A 39 -8.73 -4.68 13.09
C LEU A 39 -10.04 -4.04 13.59
N ILE A 40 -10.68 -3.23 12.75
CA ILE A 40 -11.98 -2.62 13.06
C ILE A 40 -13.07 -3.69 13.24
N GLN A 41 -13.10 -4.72 12.40
CA GLN A 41 -14.05 -5.85 12.53
C GLN A 41 -13.86 -6.61 13.84
N GLN A 42 -12.62 -6.80 14.29
CA GLN A 42 -12.32 -7.44 15.58
C GLN A 42 -12.76 -6.57 16.78
N GLY A 43 -13.04 -5.28 16.55
CA GLY A 43 -13.41 -4.31 17.58
C GLY A 43 -12.22 -3.51 18.11
N LYS A 44 -11.05 -3.61 17.49
CA LYS A 44 -9.85 -2.84 17.85
C LYS A 44 -9.83 -1.53 17.04
N TYR A 45 -9.70 -0.41 17.72
CA TYR A 45 -9.65 0.90 17.07
C TYR A 45 -8.20 1.29 16.75
N VAL A 46 -7.89 1.47 15.46
CA VAL A 46 -6.54 1.86 15.02
C VAL A 46 -6.40 3.38 15.12
N GLN A 47 -5.74 3.86 16.16
CA GLN A 47 -5.39 5.27 16.32
C GLN A 47 -3.99 5.54 15.76
N PRO A 48 -3.76 6.69 15.08
CA PRO A 48 -2.41 7.11 14.75
C PRO A 48 -1.69 7.50 16.05
N VAL A 49 -0.59 6.82 16.37
CA VAL A 49 0.28 7.19 17.49
C VAL A 49 1.39 8.08 16.95
N ARG A 50 1.33 9.38 17.24
CA ARG A 50 2.41 10.29 16.88
C ARG A 50 3.39 10.41 18.04
N LYS A 51 4.67 10.20 17.74
CA LYS A 51 5.74 10.48 18.70
C LYS A 51 5.89 12.00 18.84
N PRO A 52 6.05 12.53 20.07
CA PRO A 52 6.26 13.96 20.29
C PRO A 52 7.52 14.45 19.55
N ASN A 53 7.56 15.72 19.19
CA ASN A 53 8.73 16.31 18.52
C ASN A 53 9.81 16.61 19.56
N LYS A 54 11.00 16.00 19.39
CA LYS A 54 12.12 16.17 20.32
C LYS A 54 12.65 17.60 20.38
N PHE A 55 12.48 18.41 19.33
CA PHE A 55 12.86 19.83 19.34
C PHE A 55 11.98 20.68 20.29
N LEU A 56 10.71 20.30 20.45
CA LEU A 56 9.76 21.03 21.30
C LEU A 56 9.77 20.51 22.74
N TYR A 57 10.02 19.21 22.90
CA TYR A 57 10.03 18.51 24.18
C TYR A 57 11.35 17.74 24.34
N PRO A 58 12.46 18.45 24.61
CA PRO A 58 13.77 17.84 24.72
C PRO A 58 13.85 16.82 25.88
N GLU A 59 13.13 17.06 26.97
CA GLU A 59 13.11 16.20 28.16
C GLU A 59 12.31 14.90 27.99
N ASP A 60 11.39 14.81 27.02
CA ASP A 60 10.55 13.62 26.84
C ASP A 60 11.33 12.51 26.12
N GLU A 61 11.58 11.39 26.80
CA GLU A 61 12.30 10.21 26.25
C GLU A 61 11.59 9.59 25.05
N ASN A 62 10.26 9.71 24.97
CA ASN A 62 9.48 9.17 23.86
C ASN A 62 9.44 10.08 22.63
N ALA A 63 9.96 11.31 22.75
CA ALA A 63 10.01 12.26 21.65
C ALA A 63 11.11 11.91 20.63
N VAL A 64 10.81 12.11 19.35
CA VAL A 64 11.70 11.77 18.23
C VAL A 64 11.98 12.98 17.37
N PHE A 65 13.19 13.08 16.84
CA PHE A 65 13.55 14.08 15.85
C PHE A 65 12.83 13.78 14.53
N PRO A 66 12.01 14.70 14.01
CA PRO A 66 11.32 14.50 12.75
C PRO A 66 12.33 14.48 11.61
N GLN A 67 12.67 13.29 11.11
CA GLN A 67 13.51 13.10 9.93
C GLN A 67 12.64 12.67 8.74
N SER A 68 12.68 13.42 7.64
CA SER A 68 12.08 12.96 6.38
C SER A 68 13.06 12.01 5.68
N ILE A 69 12.78 10.71 5.72
CA ILE A 69 13.53 9.73 4.92
C ILE A 69 13.16 9.97 3.44
N PRO A 70 14.11 10.39 2.59
CA PRO A 70 13.82 10.58 1.17
C PRO A 70 13.46 9.23 0.56
N LYS A 71 12.25 9.13 -0.01
CA LYS A 71 11.83 7.95 -0.75
C LYS A 71 12.33 8.08 -2.19
N MET A 72 13.10 7.09 -2.65
CA MET A 72 13.57 7.07 -4.03
C MET A 72 12.36 7.05 -4.98
N PRO A 73 12.31 7.95 -5.98
CA PRO A 73 11.20 7.99 -6.92
C PRO A 73 11.16 6.71 -7.75
N LEU A 74 9.95 6.31 -8.17
CA LEU A 74 9.76 5.19 -9.07
C LEU A 74 10.28 5.56 -10.47
N ASP A 75 11.36 4.93 -10.92
CA ASP A 75 11.85 5.12 -12.29
C ASP A 75 11.06 4.26 -13.28
N LEU A 76 10.36 4.94 -14.19
CA LEU A 76 9.52 4.35 -15.23
C LEU A 76 10.13 4.45 -16.64
N ARG A 77 11.43 4.72 -16.74
CA ARG A 77 12.18 4.59 -18.01
C ARG A 77 12.14 3.14 -18.48
N SER A 78 12.19 2.93 -19.80
CA SER A 78 12.12 1.59 -20.40
C SER A 78 13.25 0.67 -19.94
N GLU A 79 14.41 1.23 -19.58
CA GLU A 79 15.57 0.49 -19.06
C GLU A 79 15.28 -0.16 -17.70
N ASN A 80 14.45 0.49 -16.87
CA ASN A 80 14.20 0.07 -15.49
C ASN A 80 12.87 -0.69 -15.32
N VAL A 81 12.11 -0.85 -16.40
CA VAL A 81 10.82 -1.56 -16.40
C VAL A 81 11.04 -2.97 -16.98
N PRO A 82 10.84 -4.05 -16.20
CA PRO A 82 11.26 -5.40 -16.60
C PRO A 82 10.63 -5.89 -17.92
N LEU A 83 9.35 -5.60 -18.13
CA LEU A 83 8.61 -6.05 -19.32
C LEU A 83 8.68 -5.06 -20.50
N ALA A 84 9.41 -3.96 -20.37
CA ALA A 84 9.50 -2.93 -21.40
C ALA A 84 10.28 -3.42 -22.63
N GLY A 85 11.26 -4.33 -22.47
CA GLY A 85 11.97 -4.95 -23.59
C GLY A 85 11.05 -5.77 -24.50
N LEU A 86 9.99 -6.36 -23.95
CA LEU A 86 9.01 -7.17 -24.68
C LEU A 86 7.92 -6.31 -25.37
N ALA A 87 7.89 -5.00 -25.11
CA ALA A 87 6.87 -4.08 -25.63
C ALA A 87 7.13 -3.59 -27.08
N GLY A 88 8.09 -4.18 -27.80
CA GLY A 88 8.47 -3.83 -29.17
C GLY A 88 7.38 -4.11 -30.23
N PRO A 89 7.60 -3.72 -31.51
CA PRO A 89 6.62 -3.86 -32.59
C PRO A 89 6.11 -5.29 -32.81
N ARG A 90 7.01 -6.28 -32.69
CA ARG A 90 6.71 -7.73 -32.82
C ARG A 90 6.38 -8.42 -31.49
N GLY A 91 6.35 -7.68 -30.38
CA GLY A 91 6.08 -8.22 -29.06
C GLY A 91 4.67 -8.80 -28.89
N ARG A 92 4.51 -9.66 -27.88
CA ARG A 92 3.21 -10.25 -27.49
C ARG A 92 2.22 -9.14 -27.08
N ARG A 93 0.91 -9.40 -27.21
CA ARG A 93 -0.14 -8.37 -27.00
C ARG A 93 -0.60 -8.23 -25.54
N LYS A 94 -0.41 -9.27 -24.72
CA LYS A 94 -0.78 -9.33 -23.31
C LYS A 94 0.40 -9.93 -22.55
N PHE A 95 0.70 -9.34 -21.39
CA PHE A 95 1.68 -9.90 -20.45
C PHE A 95 0.95 -10.91 -19.57
N GLU A 96 1.45 -12.12 -19.48
CA GLU A 96 0.94 -13.09 -18.50
C GLU A 96 1.49 -12.77 -17.12
N PRO A 97 0.76 -13.11 -16.03
CA PRO A 97 1.24 -12.85 -14.67
C PRO A 97 2.57 -13.54 -14.34
N GLY A 98 2.87 -14.70 -14.94
CA GLY A 98 4.14 -15.42 -14.74
C GLY A 98 5.33 -14.83 -15.50
N GLU A 99 5.11 -14.08 -16.59
CA GLU A 99 6.20 -13.50 -17.40
C GLU A 99 7.03 -12.47 -16.62
N LEU A 100 6.46 -11.88 -15.55
CA LEU A 100 7.19 -10.96 -14.67
C LEU A 100 8.25 -11.72 -13.84
N GLU A 101 7.91 -12.91 -13.36
CA GLU A 101 8.82 -13.78 -12.59
C GLU A 101 9.91 -14.36 -13.50
N ASP A 102 9.51 -14.82 -14.69
CA ASP A 102 10.41 -15.37 -15.72
C ASP A 102 11.41 -14.34 -16.25
N SER A 103 11.05 -13.05 -16.23
CA SER A 103 11.92 -11.98 -16.74
C SER A 103 13.22 -11.80 -15.95
N GLY A 104 13.34 -12.41 -14.75
CA GLY A 104 14.56 -12.40 -13.91
C GLY A 104 14.99 -11.01 -13.41
N MET A 105 14.38 -9.96 -13.94
CA MET A 105 14.54 -8.57 -13.52
C MET A 105 13.68 -8.37 -12.28
N SER A 106 14.14 -8.93 -11.16
CA SER A 106 13.63 -8.53 -9.86
C SER A 106 13.83 -7.02 -9.77
N LEU A 107 12.75 -6.26 -9.78
CA LEU A 107 12.81 -4.89 -9.30
C LEU A 107 13.52 -4.98 -7.94
N LYS A 108 14.56 -4.17 -7.71
CA LYS A 108 15.21 -4.03 -6.39
C LYS A 108 14.17 -3.46 -5.41
N MET A 109 13.22 -4.30 -5.07
CA MET A 109 12.14 -4.06 -4.16
C MET A 109 12.61 -4.60 -2.84
N ASP A 110 12.33 -3.85 -1.78
CA ASP A 110 12.51 -4.36 -0.43
C ASP A 110 11.85 -5.74 -0.36
N LYS A 111 12.58 -6.79 0.03
CA LYS A 111 12.07 -8.17 0.11
C LYS A 111 10.74 -8.28 0.87
N LYS A 112 10.44 -7.29 1.71
CA LYS A 112 9.17 -7.10 2.44
C LYS A 112 7.95 -6.83 1.54
N THR A 113 8.09 -6.21 0.37
CA THR A 113 6.96 -5.95 -0.55
C THR A 113 6.71 -7.13 -1.51
N MET A 114 7.73 -7.91 -1.84
CA MET A 114 7.64 -9.12 -2.67
C MET A 114 6.92 -10.28 -1.97
N LEU A 115 7.09 -10.43 -0.64
CA LEU A 115 6.42 -11.48 0.16
C LEU A 115 4.89 -11.34 0.25
N ALA A 116 4.33 -10.30 -0.35
CA ALA A 116 2.92 -9.99 -0.21
C ALA A 116 2.07 -10.55 -1.37
N SER A 117 2.63 -11.20 -2.40
CA SER A 117 1.87 -11.74 -3.54
C SER A 117 0.99 -12.97 -3.24
N GLY A 118 0.98 -13.47 -2.00
CA GLY A 118 0.04 -14.51 -1.56
C GLY A 118 -1.41 -14.00 -1.49
N PRO A 119 -2.40 -14.91 -1.41
CA PRO A 119 -3.80 -14.52 -1.26
C PRO A 119 -3.98 -13.64 -0.01
N LEU A 120 -4.71 -12.54 -0.17
CA LEU A 120 -4.91 -11.51 0.86
C LEU A 120 -5.40 -12.08 2.21
N MET A 121 -6.06 -13.23 2.20
CA MET A 121 -6.61 -13.91 3.37
C MET A 121 -5.53 -14.53 4.29
N ASP A 122 -4.31 -14.77 3.79
CA ASP A 122 -3.24 -15.40 4.58
C ASP A 122 -2.41 -14.37 5.39
N LEU A 123 -2.71 -13.08 5.24
CA LEU A 123 -2.05 -11.96 5.94
C LEU A 123 -2.35 -11.90 7.45
N ASP A 124 -3.18 -12.82 7.91
CA ASP A 124 -3.78 -12.82 9.23
C ASP A 124 -2.82 -13.25 10.34
N ASN A 125 -1.73 -13.94 9.98
CA ASN A 125 -0.73 -14.49 10.90
C ASN A 125 0.46 -13.55 11.13
N GLN A 126 0.55 -12.43 10.41
CA GLN A 126 1.63 -11.47 10.60
C GLN A 126 1.21 -10.39 11.61
N ASN A 127 1.65 -10.55 12.87
CA ASN A 127 1.59 -9.50 13.89
C ASN A 127 2.50 -8.33 13.48
N LEU A 128 1.99 -7.47 12.60
CA LEU A 128 2.61 -6.19 12.26
C LEU A 128 1.80 -5.09 12.93
N ASP A 129 2.47 -4.21 13.67
CA ASP A 129 1.84 -3.05 14.29
C ASP A 129 1.44 -2.05 13.20
N ILE A 130 0.13 -1.96 12.94
CA ILE A 130 -0.41 -1.06 11.92
C ILE A 130 -0.83 0.22 12.60
N GLN A 131 -0.13 1.30 12.26
CA GLN A 131 -0.54 2.63 12.64
C GLN A 131 -1.55 3.18 11.63
N SER A 132 -2.47 4.02 12.10
CA SER A 132 -3.40 4.72 11.21
C SER A 132 -2.62 5.66 10.27
N THR A 133 -2.95 5.64 8.98
CA THR A 133 -2.35 6.53 7.97
C THR A 133 -3.09 7.86 7.84
N ALA A 134 -4.16 8.08 8.64
CA ALA A 134 -4.88 9.34 8.61
C ALA A 134 -4.03 10.46 9.23
N ARG A 135 -3.92 11.61 8.54
CA ARG A 135 -3.38 12.83 9.16
C ARG A 135 -4.23 13.17 10.39
N GLU A 136 -3.60 13.38 11.54
CA GLU A 136 -4.26 13.56 12.84
C GLU A 136 -5.36 14.63 12.83
N GLY A 137 -5.20 15.72 12.06
CA GLY A 137 -6.22 16.75 11.91
C GLY A 137 -7.54 16.17 11.38
N HIS A 138 -7.48 15.29 10.37
CA HIS A 138 -8.65 14.59 9.84
C HIS A 138 -9.17 13.48 10.75
N PHE A 139 -8.37 13.03 11.72
CA PHE A 139 -8.78 12.01 12.69
C PHE A 139 -9.43 12.63 13.93
N LYS A 140 -8.88 13.71 14.49
CA LYS A 140 -9.38 14.37 15.70
C LYS A 140 -10.75 15.01 15.48
N SER A 141 -10.98 15.64 14.32
CA SER A 141 -12.22 16.37 14.00
C SER A 141 -13.01 15.79 12.82
N GLY A 142 -12.55 14.72 12.18
CA GLY A 142 -13.14 14.27 10.91
C GLY A 142 -14.21 13.19 11.01
N LYS A 143 -15.00 13.10 9.93
CA LYS A 143 -16.04 12.09 9.70
C LYS A 143 -15.54 10.65 9.91
N ALA A 144 -14.25 10.39 9.70
CA ALA A 144 -13.62 9.09 9.86
C ALA A 144 -13.66 8.57 11.31
N LYS A 145 -13.41 9.43 12.32
CA LYS A 145 -13.46 9.04 13.74
C LYS A 145 -14.88 8.72 14.16
N LYS A 146 -15.86 9.53 13.76
CA LYS A 146 -17.29 9.31 14.01
C LYS A 146 -17.79 8.03 13.34
N TYR A 147 -17.40 7.77 12.10
CA TYR A 147 -17.78 6.55 11.39
C TYR A 147 -17.23 5.30 12.08
N ALA A 148 -15.97 5.33 12.49
CA ALA A 148 -15.35 4.21 13.16
C ALA A 148 -15.94 3.96 14.57
N SER A 149 -16.19 5.01 15.36
CA SER A 149 -16.84 4.87 16.67
C SER A 149 -18.24 4.27 16.55
N ASN A 150 -19.02 4.72 15.56
CA ASN A 150 -20.36 4.19 15.30
C ASN A 150 -20.31 2.70 14.93
N LYS A 151 -19.33 2.30 14.12
CA LYS A 151 -19.15 0.90 13.72
C LYS A 151 -18.69 0.01 14.87
N LEU A 152 -17.83 0.51 15.76
CA LEU A 152 -17.45 -0.21 16.98
C LEU A 152 -18.64 -0.39 17.93
N ASN A 153 -19.46 0.66 18.08
CA ASN A 153 -20.66 0.59 18.90
C ASN A 153 -21.67 -0.43 18.35
N SER A 154 -21.86 -0.50 17.03
CA SER A 154 -22.75 -1.50 16.42
C SER A 154 -22.22 -2.93 16.60
N ILE A 155 -20.92 -3.15 16.43
CA ILE A 155 -20.28 -4.45 16.66
C ILE A 155 -20.42 -4.87 18.14
N ASN A 156 -20.17 -3.96 19.07
CA ASN A 156 -20.29 -4.24 20.50
C ASN A 156 -21.74 -4.55 20.91
N LYS A 157 -22.72 -3.85 20.31
CA LYS A 157 -24.15 -4.14 20.51
C LYS A 157 -24.52 -5.54 20.02
N LEU A 158 -24.07 -5.93 18.82
CA LEU A 158 -24.25 -7.26 18.26
C LEU A 158 -23.57 -8.37 19.07
N LYS A 159 -22.38 -8.12 19.63
CA LYS A 159 -21.70 -9.07 20.51
C LYS A 159 -22.43 -9.26 21.84
N LYS A 160 -23.00 -8.19 22.40
CA LYS A 160 -23.82 -8.27 23.64
C LYS A 160 -25.10 -9.07 23.42
N SER A 161 -25.81 -8.84 22.32
CA SER A 161 -27.07 -9.55 22.02
C SER A 161 -26.90 -11.04 21.67
N LYS A 162 -25.69 -11.49 21.32
CA LYS A 162 -25.38 -12.91 21.08
C LYS A 162 -24.92 -13.66 22.33
N LYS A 163 -24.64 -12.94 23.42
CA LYS A 163 -24.20 -13.51 24.71
C LYS A 163 -25.34 -13.64 25.73
N SER A 164 -26.46 -12.95 25.49
CA SER A 164 -27.76 -13.16 26.15
C SER A 164 -28.54 -14.25 25.44
#